data_AF-A0A821IS27-F1
#
_entry.id   AF-A0A821IS27-F1
#
_cell.length_a   1.000
_cell.length_b   1.000
_cell.length_c   1.000
_cell.angle_alpha   90.00
_cell.angle_beta   90.00
_cell.angle_gamma   90.00
#
_symmetry.space_group_name_H-M   'P 1'
#
loop_
_entity.id
_entity.type
_entity.pdbx_description
1 polymer ?
#
loop_
_entity_poly.entity_id
_entity_poly.type
_entity_poly.pdbx_seq_one_letter_code
_entity_poly.pdbx_strand_id
1 'polypeptide(L)' 'GTYLNRRRIDPDRYYKLEENDVLQFGESSKEFLLDSDSSHKHNNDSKRSHKHHENKSKSSDE' A
#
# COMPACT_ATOMS: atom_id res chain seq x y z
N GLY A 1 1.35 -5.09 13.73
CA GLY A 1 2.04 -3.78 13.80
C GLY A 1 2.63 -3.45 12.45
N THR A 2 3.38 -2.36 12.30
CA THR A 2 4.19 -2.15 11.08
C THR A 2 5.64 -2.47 11.38
N TYR A 3 6.29 -3.16 10.46
CA TYR A 3 7.68 -3.56 10.58
C TYR A 3 8.47 -3.06 9.39
N LEU A 4 9.66 -2.52 9.66
CA LEU A 4 10.68 -2.17 8.68
C LEU A 4 11.88 -3.08 8.92
N ASN A 5 12.31 -3.81 7.90
CA ASN A 5 13.38 -4.81 7.99
C ASN A 5 13.18 -5.80 9.15
N ARG A 6 11.94 -6.29 9.29
CA ARG A 6 11.48 -7.21 10.34
C ARG A 6 11.60 -6.66 11.78
N ARG A 7 11.78 -5.35 11.93
CA ARG A 7 11.77 -4.65 13.23
C ARG A 7 10.54 -3.77 13.33
N ARG A 8 9.82 -3.86 14.45
CA ARG A 8 8.63 -3.03 14.70
C ARG A 8 9.06 -1.56 14.77
N ILE A 9 8.35 -0.69 14.06
CA ILE A 9 8.59 0.76 14.09
C ILE A 9 7.59 1.47 15.00
N ASP A 10 7.99 2.62 15.52
CA ASP A 10 7.12 3.47 16.34
C ASP A 10 6.23 4.34 15.44
N PRO A 11 4.92 4.47 15.75
CA PRO A 11 3.99 5.25 14.94
C PRO A 11 4.28 6.76 14.98
N ASP A 12 4.88 7.25 16.05
CA ASP A 12 5.14 8.69 16.27
C ASP A 12 6.55 9.13 15.83
N ARG A 13 7.25 8.29 15.07
CA ARG A 13 8.62 8.55 14.61
C ARG A 13 8.74 8.42 13.10
N TYR A 14 9.41 9.39 12.49
CA TYR A 14 9.80 9.32 11.09
C TYR A 14 11.04 8.44 10.91
N TYR A 15 10.98 7.54 9.94
CA TYR A 15 12.08 6.68 9.53
C TYR A 15 12.44 7.02 8.09
N LYS A 16 13.74 7.14 7.82
CA LYS A 16 14.25 7.20 6.45
C LYS A 16 14.09 5.80 5.85
N LEU A 17 13.49 5.72 4.67
CA LEU A 17 13.42 4.51 3.88
C LEU A 17 14.52 4.52 2.83
N GLU A 18 15.16 3.38 2.65
CA GLU A 18 16.23 3.17 1.68
C GLU A 18 15.85 2.08 0.69
N GLU A 19 16.55 2.06 -0.44
CA GLU A 19 16.34 1.03 -1.45
C GLU A 19 16.59 -0.37 -0.86
N ASN A 20 15.75 -1.33 -1.26
CA ASN A 20 15.71 -2.70 -0.79
C ASN A 20 15.22 -2.89 0.65
N ASP A 21 14.68 -1.85 1.28
CA ASP A 21 13.99 -2.01 2.57
C ASP A 21 12.77 -2.92 2.44
N VAL A 22 12.54 -3.75 3.47
CA VAL A 22 11.39 -4.65 3.54
C VAL A 22 10.36 -4.12 4.53
N LEU A 23 9.17 -3.79 4.02
CA LEU A 23 8.02 -3.40 4.81
C LEU A 23 7.05 -4.57 5.02
N GLN A 24 6.51 -4.68 6.22
CA GLN A 24 5.45 -5.63 6.56
C GLN A 24 4.38 -4.94 7.39
N PHE A 25 3.12 -5.11 6.99
CA PHE A 25 1.97 -4.46 7.64
C PHE A 25 1.08 -5.48 8.35
N GLY A 26 0.68 -5.16 9.58
CA GLY A 26 -0.21 -6.00 10.38
C GLY A 26 0.45 -7.30 10.83
N GLU A 27 -0.34 -8.37 10.87
CA GLU A 27 0.11 -9.76 11.08
C GLU A 27 0.22 -10.52 9.75
N SER A 28 0.17 -9.80 8.62
CA SER A 28 0.27 -10.39 7.30
C SER A 28 1.65 -11.01 7.08
N SER A 29 1.69 -12.18 6.43
CA SER A 29 2.93 -12.78 5.92
C SER A 29 3.46 -12.10 4.64
N LYS A 30 2.72 -11.12 4.10
CA LYS A 30 3.15 -10.37 2.91
C LYS A 30 4.27 -9.39 3.27
N GLU A 31 5.38 -9.50 2.56
CA GLU A 31 6.52 -8.59 2.59
C GLU A 31 6.52 -7.72 1.33
N PHE A 32 6.83 -6.43 1.49
CA PHE A 32 6.92 -5.44 0.41
C PHE A 32 8.37 -4.95 0.33
N LEU A 33 9.03 -5.18 -0.80
CA LEU A 33 10.37 -4.67 -1.05
C LEU A 33 10.29 -3.27 -1.65
N LEU A 34 11.03 -2.31 -1.09
CA LEU A 34 11.12 -0.97 -1.64
C LEU A 34 12.15 -0.94 -2.76
N ASP A 35 11.69 -0.92 -4.01
CA ASP A 35 12.53 -0.83 -5.20
C ASP A 35 12.26 0.50 -5.93
N SER A 36 13.24 1.40 -5.91
CA SER A 36 13.17 2.74 -6.52
C SER A 36 13.06 2.68 -8.05
N ASP A 37 13.68 1.70 -8.69
CA ASP A 37 13.73 1.57 -10.16
C ASP A 37 12.42 0.99 -10.73
N SER A 38 11.68 0.24 -9.92
CA SER A 38 10.37 -0.32 -10.29
C SER A 38 9.26 0.74 -10.37
N SER A 39 9.46 1.91 -9.75
CA SER A 39 8.47 3.01 -9.69
C SER A 39 8.11 3.60 -11.08
N HIS A 40 9.00 3.43 -12.06
CA HIS A 40 8.76 3.80 -13.45
C HIS A 40 7.89 2.80 -14.22
N LYS A 41 7.74 1.56 -13.74
CA LYS A 41 6.95 0.50 -14.42
C LYS A 41 5.54 0.36 -13.86
N HIS A 42 5.33 0.54 -12.56
CA HIS A 42 4.02 0.32 -11.92
C HIS A 42 2.98 1.45 -12.06
N ASN A 43 3.38 2.63 -12.54
CA ASN A 43 2.47 3.77 -12.73
C ASN A 43 1.43 3.58 -13.86
N ASN A 44 1.59 2.58 -14.74
CA ASN A 44 0.66 2.34 -15.84
C ASN A 44 -0.57 1.49 -15.47
N ASP A 45 -0.49 0.65 -14.43
CA ASP A 45 -1.59 -0.25 -14.06
C ASP A 45 -2.59 0.35 -13.06
N SER A 46 -2.17 1.36 -12.29
CA SER A 46 -3.00 1.97 -11.24
C SER A 46 -4.11 2.90 -11.74
N LYS A 47 -4.19 3.18 -13.06
CA LYS A 47 -5.28 3.98 -13.63
C LYS A 47 -6.56 3.19 -13.94
N ARG A 48 -6.59 1.86 -13.73
CA ARG A 48 -7.77 1.02 -14.04
C ARG A 48 -8.63 0.63 -12.83
N SER A 49 -8.18 0.83 -11.59
CA SER A 49 -8.89 0.35 -10.39
C SER A 49 -9.76 1.39 -9.68
N HIS A 50 -9.72 2.68 -10.06
CA HIS A 50 -10.54 3.72 -9.43
C HIS A 50 -11.95 3.92 -10.03
N LYS A 51 -12.40 3.09 -10.99
CA LYS A 51 -13.68 3.30 -11.71
C LYS A 51 -14.85 2.40 -11.26
N HIS A 52 -14.77 1.70 -10.13
CA HIS A 52 -15.79 0.69 -9.77
C HIS A 52 -16.37 0.81 -8.35
N HIS A 53 -16.57 2.03 -7.84
CA HIS A 53 -17.32 2.22 -6.59
C HIS A 53 -18.23 3.45 -6.57
N GLU A 54 -18.73 3.86 -7.74
CA GLU A 54 -19.79 4.86 -7.85
C GLU A 54 -20.96 4.22 -8.60
N ASN A 55 -22.17 4.30 -8.01
CA ASN A 55 -23.46 3.78 -8.48
C ASN A 55 -23.90 2.41 -7.96
N LYS A 56 -24.45 2.39 -6.75
CA LYS A 56 -25.77 1.76 -6.45
C LYS A 56 -26.16 2.01 -5.00
N SER A 57 -26.80 3.14 -4.73
CA SER A 57 -27.71 3.31 -3.60
C SER A 57 -28.64 4.47 -3.89
N LYS A 58 -29.95 4.17 -3.90
CA LYS A 58 -31.13 5.05 -4.05
C LYS A 58 -31.73 5.18 -5.45
N SER A 59 -32.44 4.11 -5.83
CA SER A 59 -33.71 4.23 -6.54
C SER A 59 -34.49 2.92 -6.36
N SER A 60 -35.44 2.88 -5.41
CA SER A 60 -36.72 2.14 -5.41
C SER A 60 -37.20 1.91 -3.99
N ASP A 61 -38.31 2.57 -3.64
CA ASP A 61 -39.45 2.12 -2.81
C ASP A 61 -40.35 3.38 -2.73
N GLU A 62 -41.18 3.55 -3.77
CA GLU A 62 -42.66 3.41 -3.76
C GLU A 62 -43.36 4.77 -3.58
#